data_AF-A0A534WXA1-F1
#
_entry.id   AF-A0A534WXA1-F1
#
_cell.length_a   1.000
_cell.length_b   1.000
_cell.length_c   1.000
_cell.angle_alpha   90.00
_cell.angle_beta   90.00
_cell.angle_gamma   90.00
#
_symmetry.space_group_name_H-M   'P 1'
#
loop_
_entity.id
_entity.type
_entity.pdbx_description
1 polymer ?
#
loop_
_entity_poly.entity_id
_entity_poly.type
_entity_poly.pdbx_seq_one_letter_code
_entity_poly.pdbx_strand_id
1 'polypeptide(L)'
;MAGVLDGVRVLELGIWVAVPSAAFQLDNRGKRSVTLDLRRPAGRELAHALVRRSAVFLTNLRRQGRRRARMTRLGALAAAALVGCSASLGSVGILAPQAEGRGLKLLRPGVSGRSCRASLAGLPLAAGEPDLREALAQVLALDAEANVVANAEVRWRRLVTGVYNRRCVEVRGDLARTVPTVTIPMGQHEL
;
A
#
# COMPACT_ATOMS: atom_id res chain seq x y z
N MET A 1 -10.76 -15.75 36.74
CA MET A 1 -11.81 -16.22 35.81
C MET A 1 -11.14 -16.57 34.50
N ALA A 2 -11.51 -17.71 33.93
CA ALA A 2 -11.13 -18.08 32.57
C ALA A 2 -11.70 -17.06 31.58
N GLY A 3 -10.89 -16.58 30.63
CA GLY A 3 -11.33 -15.66 29.60
C GLY A 3 -12.13 -16.36 28.51
N VAL A 4 -12.86 -15.59 27.70
CA VAL A 4 -13.66 -16.10 26.56
C VAL A 4 -12.80 -16.85 25.53
N LEU A 5 -11.49 -16.62 25.50
CA LEU A 5 -10.54 -17.24 24.56
C LEU A 5 -9.60 -18.25 25.23
N ASP A 6 -9.92 -18.72 26.44
CA ASP A 6 -9.11 -19.73 27.11
C ASP A 6 -8.99 -21.01 26.27
N GLY A 7 -7.76 -21.48 26.07
CA GLY A 7 -7.43 -22.63 25.23
C GLY A 7 -7.19 -22.30 23.74
N VAL A 8 -7.52 -21.10 23.27
CA VAL A 8 -7.24 -20.68 21.88
C VAL A 8 -5.76 -20.33 21.74
N ARG A 9 -5.06 -21.02 20.83
CA ARG A 9 -3.64 -20.75 20.52
C ARG A 9 -3.53 -19.85 19.30
N VAL A 10 -3.02 -18.64 19.49
CA VAL A 10 -2.76 -17.67 18.42
C VAL A 10 -1.25 -17.62 18.15
N LEU A 11 -0.86 -17.71 16.87
CA LEU A 11 0.50 -17.46 16.41
C LEU A 11 0.52 -16.16 15.61
N GLU A 12 1.32 -15.20 16.06
CA GLU A 12 1.56 -13.94 15.38
C GLU A 12 2.96 -13.93 14.78
N LEU A 13 3.06 -13.76 13.46
CA LEU A 13 4.32 -13.66 12.73
C LEU A 13 4.39 -12.34 11.97
N GLY A 14 5.21 -11.40 12.43
CA GLY A 14 5.26 -10.07 11.83
C GLY A 14 6.59 -9.36 11.99
N ILE A 15 6.78 -8.31 11.18
CA ILE A 15 7.85 -7.34 11.39
C ILE A 15 7.34 -6.32 12.39
N TRP A 16 8.10 -6.15 13.47
CA TRP A 16 7.85 -5.17 14.52
C TRP A 16 9.04 -4.22 14.62
N VAL A 17 8.76 -2.94 14.87
CA VAL A 17 9.79 -1.98 15.25
C VAL A 17 10.11 -2.25 16.72
N ALA A 18 11.20 -2.99 16.97
CA ALA A 18 11.70 -3.29 18.31
C ALA A 18 12.50 -2.09 18.85
N VAL A 19 11.78 -1.04 19.26
CA VAL A 19 12.33 0.04 20.09
C VAL A 19 11.64 -0.05 21.44
N PRO A 20 12.36 -0.08 22.57
CA PRO A 20 11.75 -0.03 23.89
C PRO A 20 10.85 1.20 23.99
N SER A 21 9.55 0.98 23.94
CA SER A 21 8.54 2.04 23.99
C SER A 21 7.37 1.54 24.83
N ALA A 22 6.74 2.46 25.57
CA ALA A 22 5.58 2.13 26.39
C ALA A 22 4.46 1.51 25.55
N ALA A 23 4.25 2.02 24.33
CA ALA A 23 3.30 1.48 23.37
C ALA A 23 3.58 -0.01 23.05
N PHE A 24 4.85 -0.36 22.77
CA PHE A 24 5.20 -1.75 22.48
C PHE A 24 4.91 -2.69 23.65
N GLN A 25 5.20 -2.27 24.88
CA GLN A 25 4.95 -3.09 26.06
C GLN A 25 3.46 -3.25 26.37
N LEU A 26 2.67 -2.19 26.12
CA LEU A 26 1.22 -2.25 26.28
C LEU A 26 0.57 -3.15 25.21
N ASP A 27 0.95 -3.00 23.95
CA ASP A 27 0.39 -3.75 22.82
C ASP A 27 0.76 -5.24 22.83
N ASN A 28 1.87 -5.61 23.51
CA ASN A 28 2.33 -6.99 23.61
C ASN A 28 2.14 -7.60 25.01
N ARG A 29 1.43 -6.91 25.91
CA ARG A 29 1.10 -7.44 27.24
C ARG A 29 0.32 -8.75 27.10
N GLY A 30 0.79 -9.80 27.77
CA GLY A 30 0.17 -11.12 27.75
C GLY A 30 0.59 -12.01 26.56
N LYS A 31 1.47 -11.53 25.67
CA LYS A 31 2.05 -12.36 24.61
C LYS A 31 3.32 -13.07 25.10
N ARG A 32 3.62 -14.23 24.48
CA ARG A 32 4.89 -14.95 24.61
C ARG A 32 5.63 -14.86 23.30
N SER A 33 6.89 -14.43 23.33
CA SER A 33 7.69 -14.15 22.14
C SER A 33 8.80 -15.17 21.95
N VAL A 34 9.04 -15.59 20.70
CA VAL A 34 10.18 -16.40 20.28
C VAL A 34 10.77 -15.79 19.02
N THR A 35 12.09 -15.74 18.91
CA THR A 35 12.79 -15.20 17.73
C THR A 35 13.15 -16.34 16.79
N LEU A 36 12.81 -16.21 15.51
CA LEU A 36 13.07 -17.20 14.47
C LEU A 36 13.74 -16.56 13.25
N ASP A 37 14.80 -17.18 12.73
CA ASP A 37 15.39 -16.79 11.44
C ASP A 37 14.76 -17.58 10.29
N LEU A 38 13.77 -16.98 9.63
CA LEU A 38 13.05 -17.59 8.50
C LEU A 38 13.89 -17.73 7.22
N ARG A 39 15.12 -17.20 7.18
CA ARG A 39 16.04 -17.42 6.06
C ARG A 39 16.64 -18.81 6.10
N ARG A 40 16.73 -19.43 7.29
CA ARG A 40 17.27 -20.77 7.47
C ARG A 40 16.17 -21.84 7.31
N PRO A 41 16.47 -23.01 6.70
CA PRO A 41 15.51 -24.12 6.62
C PRO A 41 14.91 -24.50 7.97
N ALA A 42 15.73 -24.64 9.02
CA ALA A 42 15.29 -24.98 10.36
C ALA A 42 14.31 -23.94 10.96
N GLY A 43 14.56 -22.65 10.74
CA GLY A 43 13.65 -21.59 11.20
C GLY A 43 12.29 -21.64 10.50
N ARG A 44 12.26 -21.97 9.20
CA ARG A 44 11.02 -22.19 8.44
C ARG A 44 10.27 -23.41 8.97
N GLU A 45 10.96 -24.52 9.20
CA GLU A 45 10.36 -25.74 9.73
C GLU A 45 9.72 -25.52 11.11
N LEU A 46 10.43 -24.81 12.00
CA LEU A 46 9.91 -24.47 13.33
C LEU A 46 8.70 -23.52 13.24
N ALA A 47 8.74 -22.51 12.36
CA ALA A 47 7.59 -21.66 12.10
C ALA A 47 6.39 -22.48 11.59
N HIS A 48 6.59 -23.40 10.64
CA HIS A 48 5.54 -24.31 10.18
C HIS A 48 5.00 -25.20 11.30
N ALA A 49 5.86 -25.68 12.20
CA ALA A 49 5.44 -26.48 13.36
C ALA A 49 4.59 -25.67 14.34
N LEU A 50 4.91 -24.40 14.58
CA LEU A 50 4.10 -23.50 15.40
C LEU A 50 2.75 -23.21 14.74
N VAL A 51 2.73 -22.96 13.42
CA VAL A 51 1.49 -22.76 12.65
C VAL A 51 0.57 -23.97 12.79
N ARG A 52 1.08 -25.20 12.65
CA ARG A 52 0.29 -26.44 12.82
C ARG A 52 -0.33 -26.59 14.21
N ARG A 53 0.25 -25.95 15.23
CA ARG A 53 -0.23 -25.99 16.62
C ARG A 53 -1.11 -24.78 16.96
N SER A 54 -1.19 -23.76 16.12
CA SER A 54 -2.06 -22.60 16.37
C SER A 54 -3.45 -22.80 15.77
N ALA A 55 -4.48 -22.35 16.48
CA ALA A 55 -5.83 -22.25 15.96
C ALA A 55 -6.00 -21.00 15.07
N VAL A 56 -5.25 -19.94 15.34
CA VAL A 56 -5.28 -18.68 14.57
C VAL A 56 -3.85 -18.28 14.20
N PHE A 57 -3.63 -17.97 12.92
CA PHE A 57 -2.35 -17.44 12.42
C PHE A 57 -2.54 -16.00 11.93
N LEU A 58 -1.81 -15.07 12.53
CA LEU A 58 -1.82 -13.65 12.21
C LEU A 58 -0.48 -13.26 11.59
N THR A 59 -0.50 -12.52 10.47
CA THR A 59 0.74 -11.99 9.89
C THR A 59 0.53 -10.62 9.24
N ASN A 60 1.47 -9.72 9.47
CA ASN A 60 1.58 -8.43 8.77
C ASN A 60 2.72 -8.44 7.72
N LEU A 61 3.34 -9.60 7.47
CA LEU A 61 4.39 -9.73 6.47
C LEU A 61 3.79 -9.52 5.08
N ARG A 62 4.28 -8.51 4.36
CA ARG A 62 3.87 -8.28 2.97
C ARG A 62 4.31 -9.47 2.12
N ARG A 63 3.37 -10.08 1.42
CA ARG A 63 3.67 -11.02 0.32
C ARG A 63 4.48 -10.23 -0.70
N GLN A 64 5.79 -10.51 -0.83
CA GLN A 64 6.62 -9.82 -1.82
C GLN A 64 5.94 -9.96 -3.19
N GLY A 65 5.57 -8.81 -3.75
CA GLY A 65 4.68 -8.71 -4.90
C GLY A 65 5.33 -9.28 -6.15
N ARG A 66 5.18 -10.59 -6.38
CA ARG A 66 5.28 -11.13 -7.73
C ARG A 66 3.99 -10.85 -8.47
N ARG A 67 3.95 -9.67 -9.10
CA ARG A 67 3.18 -9.40 -10.33
C ARG A 67 3.76 -8.16 -10.99
N ARG A 68 4.68 -8.39 -11.95
CA ARG A 68 4.97 -7.40 -12.99
C ARG A 68 3.64 -7.11 -13.70
N ALA A 69 3.13 -5.90 -13.56
CA ALA A 69 2.03 -5.42 -14.39
C ALA A 69 2.55 -5.40 -15.84
N ARG A 70 2.17 -6.41 -16.63
CA ARG A 70 2.32 -6.36 -18.08
C ARG A 70 1.28 -5.38 -18.58
N MET A 71 1.71 -4.18 -18.95
CA MET A 71 0.89 -3.30 -19.79
C MET A 71 0.81 -3.91 -21.19
N THR A 72 -0.30 -4.56 -21.50
CA THR A 72 -0.60 -4.97 -22.88
C THR A 72 -0.99 -3.72 -23.68
N ARG A 73 0.00 -3.04 -24.28
CA ARG A 73 -0.20 -1.89 -25.18
C ARG A 73 -0.54 -2.32 -26.61
N LEU A 74 -1.54 -3.18 -26.81
CA LEU A 74 -1.85 -3.69 -28.17
C LEU A 74 -3.31 -3.57 -28.63
N GLY A 75 -4.22 -2.93 -27.89
CA GLY A 75 -5.63 -2.84 -28.28
C GLY A 75 -6.30 -1.46 -28.34
N ALA A 76 -5.66 -0.38 -27.87
CA ALA A 76 -6.36 0.89 -27.63
C ALA A 76 -6.18 1.97 -28.70
N LEU A 77 -5.43 1.69 -29.78
CA LEU A 77 -5.10 2.70 -30.80
C LEU A 77 -6.13 2.83 -31.95
N ALA A 78 -7.10 1.92 -32.07
CA ALA A 78 -8.06 1.96 -33.18
C ALA A 78 -9.48 2.44 -32.81
N ALA A 79 -9.93 2.29 -31.55
CA ALA A 79 -11.35 2.48 -31.20
C ALA A 79 -11.72 3.87 -30.61
N ALA A 80 -10.76 4.76 -30.36
CA ALA A 80 -10.98 5.99 -29.58
C ALA A 80 -11.14 7.28 -30.42
N ALA A 81 -11.33 7.18 -31.74
CA ALA A 81 -11.21 8.33 -32.63
C ALA A 81 -12.46 9.20 -32.79
N LEU A 82 -13.68 8.81 -32.35
CA LEU A 82 -14.87 9.63 -32.66
C LEU A 82 -15.82 9.90 -31.49
N VAL A 83 -16.28 8.88 -30.74
CA VAL A 83 -17.07 9.07 -29.51
C VAL A 83 -16.78 7.87 -28.62
N GLY A 84 -16.45 8.08 -27.35
CA GLY A 84 -16.17 6.95 -26.48
C GLY A 84 -15.71 7.31 -25.07
N CYS A 85 -15.93 6.35 -24.17
CA CYS A 85 -15.39 6.34 -22.83
C CYS A 85 -14.30 5.27 -22.75
N SER A 86 -13.09 5.63 -22.37
CA SER A 86 -12.03 4.68 -22.09
C SER A 86 -11.47 4.89 -20.69
N ALA A 87 -11.06 3.80 -20.05
CA ALA A 87 -10.42 3.84 -18.75
C ALA A 87 -9.21 2.90 -18.74
N SER A 88 -8.10 3.37 -18.17
CA SER A 88 -6.92 2.56 -17.89
C SER A 88 -6.68 2.55 -16.38
N LEU A 89 -6.47 1.37 -15.81
CA LEU A 89 -6.18 1.18 -14.40
C LEU A 89 -4.76 0.63 -14.23
N GLY A 90 -3.95 1.29 -13.40
CA GLY A 90 -2.64 0.81 -12.98
C GLY A 90 -2.58 0.71 -11.47
N SER A 91 -2.15 -0.44 -10.94
CA SER A 91 -1.85 -0.58 -9.51
C SER A 91 -0.36 -0.29 -9.26
N VAL A 92 -0.10 0.58 -8.30
CA VAL A 92 1.23 1.02 -7.89
C VAL A 92 1.37 0.72 -6.40
N GLY A 93 2.35 -0.10 -6.02
CA GLY A 93 2.47 -0.54 -4.63
C GLY A 93 2.68 0.61 -3.63
N ILE A 94 3.46 1.61 -4.01
CA ILE A 94 3.76 2.81 -3.22
C ILE A 94 3.90 4.00 -4.18
N LEU A 95 3.20 5.09 -3.90
CA LEU A 95 3.43 6.41 -4.51
C LEU A 95 4.01 7.34 -3.45
N ALA A 96 5.29 7.69 -3.61
CA ALA A 96 5.98 8.64 -2.75
C ALA A 96 6.85 9.58 -3.60
N PRO A 97 6.99 10.85 -3.20
CA PRO A 97 7.96 11.76 -3.81
C PRO A 97 9.41 11.27 -3.65
N GLN A 98 9.74 10.61 -2.53
CA GLN A 98 11.02 9.95 -2.24
C GLN A 98 10.77 8.64 -1.49
N ALA A 99 11.31 7.51 -1.97
CA ALA A 99 11.16 6.19 -1.33
C ALA A 99 12.49 5.44 -1.31
N GLU A 100 13.20 5.50 -0.18
CA GLU A 100 14.27 4.56 0.14
C GLU A 100 13.98 3.89 1.48
N GLY A 101 13.90 2.55 1.50
CA GLY A 101 14.16 1.70 2.67
C GLY A 101 13.35 1.91 3.97
N ARG A 102 12.30 2.74 3.99
CA ARG A 102 11.58 3.13 5.21
C ARG A 102 10.30 2.31 5.42
N GLY A 103 10.05 1.91 6.66
CA GLY A 103 8.76 1.38 7.12
C GLY A 103 7.64 2.41 6.95
N LEU A 104 6.39 1.95 6.94
CA LEU A 104 5.24 2.83 6.76
C LEU A 104 4.33 2.76 7.99
N LYS A 105 3.96 3.93 8.52
CA LYS A 105 2.88 4.08 9.49
C LYS A 105 1.62 4.49 8.74
N LEU A 106 0.59 3.65 8.78
CA LEU A 106 -0.72 3.98 8.24
C LEU A 106 -1.30 5.17 9.02
N LEU A 107 -1.82 6.16 8.29
CA LEU A 107 -2.49 7.32 8.86
C LEU A 107 -3.99 7.27 8.57
N ARG A 108 -4.37 7.19 7.29
CA ARG A 108 -5.77 7.18 6.87
C ARG A 108 -5.99 6.24 5.68
N PRO A 109 -6.78 5.16 5.83
CA PRO A 109 -7.02 4.22 4.74
C PRO A 109 -8.05 4.75 3.73
N GLY A 110 -7.99 4.24 2.50
CA GLY A 110 -9.07 4.36 1.51
C GLY A 110 -9.38 5.78 1.01
N VAL A 111 -8.40 6.66 0.98
CA VAL A 111 -8.56 8.03 0.48
C VAL A 111 -8.43 8.10 -1.04
N SER A 112 -8.93 9.20 -1.62
CA SER A 112 -8.85 9.43 -3.06
C SER A 112 -8.70 10.91 -3.40
N GLY A 113 -7.94 11.20 -4.46
CA GLY A 113 -7.80 12.52 -5.06
C GLY A 113 -7.87 12.44 -6.57
N ARG A 114 -8.24 13.53 -7.22
CA ARG A 114 -8.51 13.53 -8.66
C ARG A 114 -8.20 14.88 -9.30
N SER A 115 -7.50 14.84 -10.42
CA SER A 115 -7.35 15.98 -11.32
C SER A 115 -8.12 15.69 -12.61
N CYS A 116 -8.96 16.64 -13.02
CA CYS A 116 -9.75 16.56 -14.25
C CYS A 116 -9.57 17.83 -15.08
N ARG A 117 -9.60 17.66 -16.40
CA ARG A 117 -9.68 18.75 -17.37
C ARG A 117 -10.78 18.44 -18.37
N ALA A 118 -11.48 19.49 -18.77
CA ALA A 118 -12.60 19.39 -19.70
C ALA A 118 -12.46 20.44 -20.79
N SER A 119 -13.02 20.13 -21.96
CA SER A 119 -13.12 21.05 -23.09
C SER A 119 -14.52 21.00 -23.69
N LEU A 120 -15.03 22.13 -24.14
CA LEU A 120 -16.28 22.26 -24.88
C LEU A 120 -15.98 22.69 -26.32
N ALA A 121 -16.43 21.92 -27.30
CA ALA A 121 -16.16 22.13 -28.73
C ALA A 121 -14.67 22.35 -29.03
N GLY A 122 -13.78 21.62 -28.34
CA GLY A 122 -12.32 21.75 -28.46
C GLY A 122 -11.70 22.89 -27.64
N LEU A 123 -12.49 23.79 -27.07
CA LEU A 123 -12.02 24.89 -26.22
C LEU A 123 -11.86 24.41 -24.76
N PRO A 124 -10.67 24.54 -24.15
CA PRO A 124 -10.45 24.11 -22.77
C PRO A 124 -11.23 24.98 -21.78
N LEU A 125 -11.94 24.34 -20.85
CA LEU A 125 -12.66 25.02 -19.77
C LEU A 125 -11.75 25.40 -18.59
N ALA A 126 -10.57 24.79 -18.50
CA ALA A 126 -9.54 25.08 -17.52
C ALA A 126 -8.16 24.84 -18.15
N ALA A 127 -7.17 25.62 -17.73
CA ALA A 127 -5.80 25.50 -18.24
C ALA A 127 -5.14 24.17 -17.85
N GLY A 128 -4.28 23.67 -18.74
CA GLY A 128 -3.45 22.49 -18.52
C GLY A 128 -4.15 21.16 -18.80
N GLU A 129 -3.40 20.08 -18.59
CA GLU A 129 -3.87 18.69 -18.68
C GLU A 129 -4.06 18.10 -17.27
N PRO A 130 -4.80 16.99 -17.12
CA PRO A 130 -4.95 16.33 -15.83
C PRO A 130 -3.58 15.87 -15.33
N ASP A 131 -3.23 16.27 -14.10
CA ASP A 131 -1.92 15.97 -13.53
C ASP A 131 -2.04 14.99 -12.35
N LEU A 132 -1.26 13.90 -12.43
CA LEU A 132 -1.14 12.93 -11.36
C LEU A 132 -0.58 13.57 -10.08
N ARG A 133 0.33 14.55 -10.20
CA ARG A 133 0.91 15.25 -9.05
C ARG A 133 -0.14 16.09 -8.32
N GLU A 134 -1.05 16.72 -9.05
CA GLU A 134 -2.18 17.45 -8.47
C GLU A 134 -3.11 16.50 -7.71
N ALA A 135 -3.46 15.35 -8.30
CA ALA A 135 -4.27 14.34 -7.63
C ALA A 135 -3.57 13.76 -6.37
N LEU A 136 -2.26 13.52 -6.45
CA LEU A 136 -1.45 13.05 -5.32
C LEU A 136 -1.33 14.13 -4.23
N ALA A 137 -1.15 15.39 -4.59
CA ALA A 137 -1.08 16.51 -3.65
C ALA A 137 -2.39 16.68 -2.88
N GLN A 138 -3.55 16.54 -3.55
CA GLN A 138 -4.86 16.53 -2.88
C GLN A 138 -4.94 15.41 -1.83
N VAL A 139 -4.46 14.20 -2.16
CA VAL A 139 -4.46 13.07 -1.23
C VAL A 139 -3.52 13.34 -0.05
N LEU A 140 -2.28 13.77 -0.30
CA LEU A 140 -1.30 14.05 0.75
C LEU A 140 -1.75 15.20 1.66
N ALA A 141 -2.44 16.22 1.12
CA ALA A 141 -2.93 17.35 1.90
C ALA A 141 -4.03 16.99 2.92
N LEU A 142 -4.61 15.79 2.85
CA LEU A 142 -5.61 15.34 3.81
C LEU A 142 -5.03 15.09 5.22
N ASP A 143 -3.71 14.94 5.34
CA ASP A 143 -3.03 14.70 6.61
C ASP A 143 -1.63 15.35 6.60
N ALA A 144 -1.36 16.22 7.56
CA ALA A 144 -0.10 16.98 7.63
C ALA A 144 1.13 16.09 7.87
N GLU A 145 0.97 14.88 8.44
CA GLU A 145 2.08 13.95 8.63
C GLU A 145 2.34 13.06 7.40
N ALA A 146 1.43 13.04 6.43
CA ALA A 146 1.52 12.12 5.31
C ALA A 146 2.59 12.53 4.30
N ASN A 147 3.36 11.55 3.86
CA ASN A 147 4.37 11.73 2.80
C ASN A 147 4.37 10.58 1.78
N VAL A 148 3.45 9.63 1.91
CA VAL A 148 3.32 8.49 1.00
C VAL A 148 1.87 8.01 0.89
N VAL A 149 1.53 7.45 -0.27
CA VAL A 149 0.30 6.68 -0.48
C VAL A 149 0.66 5.23 -0.76
N ALA A 150 0.26 4.32 0.12
CA ALA A 150 0.43 2.88 -0.02
C ALA A 150 -0.77 2.25 -0.74
N ASN A 151 -0.57 1.07 -1.33
CA ASN A 151 -1.60 0.31 -2.05
C ASN A 151 -2.33 1.17 -3.10
N ALA A 152 -1.58 2.04 -3.78
CA ALA A 152 -2.17 3.05 -4.62
C ALA A 152 -2.70 2.46 -5.93
N GLU A 153 -3.89 2.86 -6.31
CA GLU A 153 -4.49 2.60 -7.61
C GLU A 153 -4.60 3.92 -8.36
N VAL A 154 -4.03 3.96 -9.56
CA VAL A 154 -4.11 5.11 -10.46
C VAL A 154 -5.04 4.77 -11.60
N ARG A 155 -6.12 5.55 -11.74
CA ARG A 155 -7.12 5.36 -12.78
C ARG A 155 -7.16 6.57 -13.70
N TRP A 156 -6.89 6.32 -14.97
CA TRP A 156 -7.08 7.29 -16.04
C TRP A 156 -8.44 7.07 -16.68
N ARG A 157 -9.23 8.13 -16.86
CA ARG A 157 -10.49 8.08 -17.59
C ARG A 157 -10.50 9.16 -18.67
N ARG A 158 -11.00 8.81 -19.85
CA ARG A 158 -11.23 9.72 -20.95
C ARG A 158 -12.65 9.56 -21.45
N LEU A 159 -13.36 10.66 -21.56
CA LEU A 159 -14.64 10.79 -22.23
C LEU A 159 -14.46 11.75 -23.41
N VAL A 160 -14.87 11.33 -24.60
CA VAL A 160 -14.90 12.15 -25.81
C VAL A 160 -16.30 12.02 -26.40
N THR A 161 -17.03 13.13 -26.49
CA THR A 161 -18.35 13.18 -27.15
C THR A 161 -18.36 14.07 -28.39
N GLY A 162 -17.19 14.60 -28.81
CA GLY A 162 -17.07 15.59 -29.88
C GLY A 162 -17.38 17.01 -29.41
N VAL A 163 -18.49 17.20 -28.69
CA VAL A 163 -18.87 18.49 -28.09
C VAL A 163 -18.29 18.66 -26.69
N TYR A 164 -18.29 17.63 -25.85
CA TYR A 164 -17.75 17.68 -24.49
C TYR A 164 -16.70 16.60 -24.31
N ASN A 165 -15.48 17.00 -23.98
CA ASN A 165 -14.41 16.06 -23.67
C ASN A 165 -13.99 16.24 -22.22
N ARG A 166 -13.71 15.13 -21.54
CA ARG A 166 -13.19 15.14 -20.17
C ARG A 166 -12.11 14.10 -20.02
N ARG A 167 -10.96 14.51 -19.48
CA ARG A 167 -9.88 13.62 -19.08
C ARG A 167 -9.67 13.76 -17.58
N CYS A 168 -9.49 12.65 -16.89
CA CYS A 168 -9.26 12.63 -15.46
C CYS A 168 -8.18 11.61 -15.09
N VAL A 169 -7.40 11.96 -14.08
CA VAL A 169 -6.54 11.04 -13.33
C VAL A 169 -7.01 11.01 -11.89
N GLU A 170 -7.23 9.81 -11.37
CA GLU A 170 -7.65 9.56 -10.00
C GLU A 170 -6.61 8.68 -9.31
N VAL A 171 -6.24 9.04 -8.08
CA VAL A 171 -5.40 8.24 -7.20
C VAL A 171 -6.28 7.79 -6.04
N ARG A 172 -6.30 6.50 -5.75
CA ARG A 172 -6.94 5.92 -4.57
C ARG A 172 -5.93 5.09 -3.79
N GLY A 173 -5.96 5.11 -2.47
CA GLY A 173 -5.04 4.31 -1.68
C GLY A 173 -5.06 4.67 -0.20
N ASP A 174 -4.01 4.25 0.51
CA ASP A 174 -3.86 4.43 1.94
C ASP A 174 -2.81 5.50 2.24
N LEU A 175 -3.18 6.58 2.94
CA LEU A 175 -2.23 7.58 3.40
C LEU A 175 -1.36 6.99 4.50
N ALA A 176 -0.06 7.18 4.34
CA ALA A 176 0.92 6.77 5.32
C ALA A 176 2.04 7.79 5.45
N ARG A 177 2.79 7.62 6.53
CA ARG A 177 4.04 8.30 6.81
C ARG A 177 5.17 7.31 6.75
N THR A 178 6.27 7.67 6.10
CA THR A 178 7.52 6.93 6.19
C THR A 178 8.11 7.05 7.60
N VAL A 179 8.53 5.93 8.16
CA VAL A 179 9.19 5.81 9.45
C VAL A 179 10.62 5.34 9.20
N PRO A 180 11.64 6.10 9.61
CA PRO A 180 13.03 5.68 9.48
C PRO A 180 13.20 4.33 10.20
N THR A 181 13.82 3.38 9.51
CA THR A 181 14.03 2.03 10.02
C THR A 181 15.52 1.82 10.17
N VAL A 182 16.00 1.70 11.40
CA VAL A 182 17.39 1.32 11.67
C VAL A 182 17.42 -0.21 11.71
N THR A 183 18.16 -0.80 10.79
CA THR A 183 18.45 -2.23 10.87
C THR A 183 19.66 -2.39 11.78
N ILE A 184 19.45 -2.85 13.01
CA ILE A 184 20.55 -3.20 13.92
C ILE A 184 21.02 -4.60 13.51
N PRO A 185 22.24 -4.77 12.98
CA PRO A 185 22.78 -6.09 12.73
C PRO A 185 23.00 -6.78 14.07
N MET A 186 22.16 -7.76 14.39
CA MET A 186 22.40 -8.65 15.53
C MET A 186 23.56 -9.57 15.16
N GLY A 187 24.68 -9.46 15.90
CA GLY A 187 25.80 -10.38 15.78
C GLY A 187 25.31 -11.82 15.92
N GLN A 188 25.84 -12.71 15.09
CA GLN A 188 25.52 -14.13 15.19
C GLN A 188 26.09 -14.64 16.51
N HIS A 189 25.24 -14.83 17.52
CA HIS A 189 25.61 -15.64 18.67
C HIS A 189 25.55 -17.10 18.21
N GLU A 190 26.73 -17.69 18.02
CA GLU A 190 26.91 -19.14 17.93
C GLU A 190 26.43 -19.74 19.27
N LEU A 191 25.41 -20.59 19.17
CA LEU A 191 24.96 -21.51 20.22
C LEU A 191 25.16 -22.92 19.69
#